data_AF-A0A127CN31-F1
#
_entry.id   AF-A0A127CN31-F1
#
_cell.length_a   1.000
_cell.length_b   1.000
_cell.length_c   1.000
_cell.angle_alpha   90.00
_cell.angle_beta   90.00
_cell.angle_gamma   90.00
#
_symmetry.space_group_name_H-M   'P 1'
#
loop_
_entity.id
_entity.type
_entity.pdbx_description
1 polymer ?
#
loop_
_entity_poly.entity_id
_entity_poly.type
_entity_poly.pdbx_seq_one_letter_code
_entity_poly.pdbx_strand_id
1 'polypeptide(L)'
;MTQGAPCLGRSFDLSLYLVLDPGLCAGIGMVETARRAVAGGVSAVQLRDKAGGTAAMIETGRALKAALAGSGAVLIINDDVEAAAAIGADGVHIGQGDMGAAETRALIGPRAILGLTVETPALAAAADPALVDYIGAGPVFATPTKADHKTPVGLDGLKAQIAASPVPAVAIGGLKTGHVAEVFAAGAQGLAVVSAICGQPDPEAAARRFRTEIDGLSG
;
A
#
# COMPACT_ATOMS: atom_id res chain seq x y z
N MET A 1 -19.46 28.81 -5.22
CA MET A 1 -18.77 28.24 -4.04
C MET A 1 -19.40 26.86 -3.77
N THR A 2 -18.98 25.85 -4.51
CA THR A 2 -19.46 24.47 -4.32
C THR A 2 -18.62 23.82 -3.24
N GLN A 3 -19.21 23.64 -2.06
CA GLN A 3 -18.67 22.78 -1.02
C GLN A 3 -18.60 21.36 -1.59
N GLY A 4 -17.39 20.81 -1.73
CA GLY A 4 -17.20 19.43 -2.15
C GLY A 4 -17.79 18.51 -1.09
N ALA A 5 -18.73 17.65 -1.50
CA ALA A 5 -19.25 16.62 -0.63
C ALA A 5 -18.09 15.71 -0.18
N PRO A 6 -18.03 15.29 1.09
CA PRO A 6 -17.04 14.31 1.54
C PRO A 6 -17.18 13.05 0.69
N CYS A 7 -16.06 12.52 0.19
CA CYS A 7 -16.01 11.27 -0.55
C CYS A 7 -16.68 10.18 0.32
N LEU A 8 -17.84 9.69 -0.11
CA LEU A 8 -18.56 8.58 0.51
C LEU A 8 -17.74 7.30 0.34
N GLY A 9 -16.73 7.12 1.20
CA GLY A 9 -15.71 6.08 1.09
C GLY A 9 -16.21 4.74 1.60
N ARG A 10 -16.03 3.69 0.81
CA ARG A 10 -16.02 2.30 1.30
C ARG A 10 -15.04 2.20 2.46
N SER A 11 -15.40 1.47 3.52
CA SER A 11 -14.41 1.01 4.51
C SER A 11 -13.48 0.01 3.82
N PHE A 12 -12.16 0.26 3.85
CA PHE A 12 -11.13 -0.68 3.40
C PHE A 12 -10.11 -0.89 4.52
N ASP A 13 -9.54 -2.08 4.59
CA ASP A 13 -8.62 -2.48 5.67
C ASP A 13 -7.17 -2.35 5.22
N LEU A 14 -6.45 -1.43 5.86
CA LEU A 14 -5.04 -1.16 5.61
C LEU A 14 -4.08 -1.95 6.51
N SER A 15 -4.60 -2.77 7.44
CA SER A 15 -3.84 -3.34 8.55
C SER A 15 -2.62 -4.14 8.10
N LEU A 16 -2.74 -4.97 7.07
CA LEU A 16 -1.62 -5.69 6.46
C LEU A 16 -1.61 -5.50 4.94
N TYR A 17 -0.68 -4.68 4.48
CA TYR A 17 -0.58 -4.26 3.09
C TYR A 17 0.63 -4.91 2.41
N LEU A 18 0.39 -5.77 1.42
CA LEU A 18 1.45 -6.32 0.57
C LEU A 18 1.71 -5.41 -0.63
N VAL A 19 2.95 -4.98 -0.83
CA VAL A 19 3.39 -4.42 -2.12
C VAL A 19 4.16 -5.50 -2.86
N LEU A 20 3.69 -5.87 -4.05
CA LEU A 20 4.30 -6.89 -4.88
C LEU A 20 5.58 -6.38 -5.54
N ASP A 21 6.54 -7.27 -5.71
CA ASP A 21 7.76 -7.01 -6.47
C ASP A 21 7.99 -8.17 -7.46
N PRO A 22 8.11 -7.91 -8.78
CA PRO A 22 8.20 -8.95 -9.78
C PRO A 22 9.44 -9.83 -9.62
N GLY A 23 10.57 -9.25 -9.21
CA GLY A 23 11.83 -9.98 -9.03
C GLY A 23 11.78 -10.93 -7.82
N LEU A 24 11.32 -10.43 -6.68
CA LEU A 24 11.17 -11.24 -5.46
C LEU A 24 10.09 -12.31 -5.61
N CYS A 25 9.06 -12.06 -6.41
CA CYS A 25 8.01 -13.04 -6.66
C CYS A 25 8.35 -14.06 -7.75
N ALA A 26 9.51 -13.97 -8.42
CA ALA A 26 9.81 -14.75 -9.63
C ALA A 26 9.69 -16.27 -9.46
N GLY A 27 9.89 -16.81 -8.24
CA GLY A 27 9.80 -18.25 -7.99
C GLY A 27 8.41 -18.87 -8.18
N ILE A 28 7.34 -18.13 -7.83
CA ILE A 28 5.95 -18.62 -7.96
C ILE A 28 5.01 -17.63 -8.69
N GLY A 29 5.52 -16.46 -9.08
CA GLY A 29 4.77 -15.37 -9.69
C GLY A 29 4.06 -14.46 -8.69
N MET A 30 3.78 -13.22 -9.12
CA MET A 30 3.09 -12.22 -8.31
C MET A 30 1.67 -12.64 -7.93
N VAL A 31 0.94 -13.25 -8.87
CA VAL A 31 -0.47 -13.66 -8.66
C VAL A 31 -0.59 -14.71 -7.55
N GLU A 32 0.22 -15.78 -7.62
CA GLU A 32 0.19 -16.82 -6.59
C GLU A 32 0.76 -16.34 -5.26
N THR A 33 1.78 -15.47 -5.28
CA THR A 33 2.27 -14.82 -4.06
C THR A 33 1.17 -14.03 -3.36
N ALA A 34 0.42 -13.21 -4.11
CA ALA A 34 -0.70 -12.44 -3.57
C ALA A 34 -1.81 -13.34 -3.04
N ARG A 35 -2.21 -14.37 -3.80
CA ARG A 35 -3.25 -15.32 -3.39
C ARG A 35 -2.91 -16.00 -2.05
N ARG A 36 -1.67 -16.47 -1.90
CA ARG A 36 -1.17 -17.08 -0.66
C ARG A 36 -1.10 -16.08 0.48
N ALA A 37 -0.58 -14.89 0.23
CA ALA A 37 -0.47 -13.86 1.26
C ALA A 37 -1.85 -13.41 1.79
N VAL A 38 -2.85 -13.29 0.90
CA VAL A 38 -4.23 -12.98 1.29
C VAL A 38 -4.86 -14.13 2.08
N ALA A 39 -4.60 -15.40 1.73
CA ALA A 39 -5.01 -16.53 2.56
C ALA A 39 -4.37 -16.53 3.97
N GLY A 40 -3.20 -15.87 4.11
CA GLY A 40 -2.53 -15.63 5.38
C GLY A 40 -2.99 -14.37 6.12
N GLY A 41 -3.88 -13.56 5.56
CA GLY A 41 -4.45 -12.38 6.23
C GLY A 41 -3.97 -11.02 5.72
N VAL A 42 -3.34 -10.94 4.54
CA VAL A 42 -3.15 -9.65 3.83
C VAL A 42 -4.52 -9.07 3.46
N SER A 43 -4.73 -7.79 3.76
CA SER A 43 -5.99 -7.06 3.52
C SER A 43 -5.92 -6.11 2.32
N ALA A 44 -4.72 -5.71 1.90
CA ALA A 44 -4.50 -4.87 0.73
C ALA A 44 -3.31 -5.38 -0.10
N VAL A 45 -3.44 -5.38 -1.42
CA VAL A 45 -2.39 -5.78 -2.36
C VAL A 45 -2.10 -4.64 -3.33
N GLN A 46 -0.83 -4.23 -3.43
CA GLN A 46 -0.37 -3.26 -4.43
C GLN A 46 0.36 -3.98 -5.54
N LEU A 47 -0.12 -3.87 -6.78
CA LEU A 47 0.64 -4.28 -7.95
C LEU A 47 1.65 -3.19 -8.29
N ARG A 48 2.94 -3.50 -8.13
CA ARG A 48 4.05 -2.61 -8.46
C ARG A 48 5.03 -3.32 -9.39
N ASP A 49 4.97 -2.97 -10.67
CA ASP A 49 5.92 -3.40 -11.68
C ASP A 49 6.40 -2.18 -12.48
N LYS A 50 7.56 -1.62 -12.10
CA LYS A 50 8.11 -0.44 -12.76
C LYS A 50 8.76 -0.74 -14.13
N ALA A 51 8.98 -2.00 -14.47
CA ALA A 51 9.71 -2.40 -15.67
C ALA A 51 8.81 -2.99 -16.76
N GLY A 52 7.67 -3.59 -16.40
CA GLY A 52 6.77 -4.26 -17.36
C GLY A 52 5.95 -3.32 -18.25
N GLY A 53 5.77 -2.06 -17.84
CA GLY A 53 4.91 -1.09 -18.53
C GLY A 53 3.41 -1.38 -18.42
N THR A 54 2.59 -0.48 -18.95
CA THR A 54 1.13 -0.47 -18.78
C THR A 54 0.45 -1.76 -19.23
N ALA A 55 0.84 -2.33 -20.37
CA ALA A 55 0.23 -3.56 -20.89
C ALA A 55 0.44 -4.77 -19.97
N ALA A 56 1.65 -4.99 -19.48
CA ALA A 56 1.96 -6.07 -18.55
C ALA A 56 1.28 -5.86 -17.17
N MET A 57 1.18 -4.59 -16.75
CA MET A 57 0.47 -4.22 -15.53
C MET A 57 -1.03 -4.54 -15.63
N ILE A 58 -1.65 -4.26 -16.78
CA ILE A 58 -3.05 -4.61 -17.05
C ILE A 58 -3.27 -6.12 -17.03
N GLU A 59 -2.41 -6.89 -17.70
CA GLU A 59 -2.50 -8.35 -17.72
C GLU A 59 -2.41 -8.94 -16.31
N THR A 60 -1.35 -8.60 -15.58
CA THR A 60 -1.14 -9.06 -14.20
C THR A 60 -2.25 -8.60 -13.27
N GLY A 61 -2.69 -7.35 -13.40
CA GLY A 61 -3.75 -6.78 -12.58
C GLY A 61 -5.10 -7.47 -12.77
N ARG A 62 -5.45 -7.86 -14.00
CA ARG A 62 -6.65 -8.67 -14.27
C ARG A 62 -6.56 -10.05 -13.65
N ALA A 63 -5.39 -10.69 -13.75
CA ALA A 63 -5.15 -11.98 -13.11
C ALA A 63 -5.24 -11.91 -11.58
N LEU A 64 -4.67 -10.87 -10.96
CA LEU A 64 -4.80 -10.60 -9.52
C LEU A 64 -6.25 -10.39 -9.13
N LYS A 65 -7.00 -9.56 -9.86
CA LYS A 65 -8.42 -9.31 -9.56
C LYS A 65 -9.24 -10.60 -9.60
N ALA A 66 -8.99 -11.48 -10.56
CA ALA A 66 -9.63 -12.79 -10.62
C ALA A 66 -9.22 -13.69 -9.44
N ALA A 67 -7.93 -13.76 -9.12
CA ALA A 67 -7.40 -14.60 -8.03
C ALA A 67 -7.83 -14.14 -6.64
N LEU A 68 -8.08 -12.85 -6.45
CA LEU A 68 -8.47 -12.24 -5.17
C LEU A 68 -9.99 -12.04 -5.03
N ALA A 69 -10.78 -12.42 -6.05
CA ALA A 69 -12.23 -12.25 -6.03
C ALA A 69 -12.87 -12.94 -4.80
N GLY A 70 -13.70 -12.20 -4.06
CA GLY A 70 -14.39 -12.71 -2.87
C GLY A 70 -13.53 -12.79 -1.60
N SER A 71 -12.24 -12.46 -1.67
CA SER A 71 -11.36 -12.46 -0.48
C SER A 71 -11.58 -11.27 0.46
N GLY A 72 -12.16 -10.18 -0.05
CA GLY A 72 -12.28 -8.90 0.66
C GLY A 72 -11.02 -8.03 0.58
N ALA A 73 -9.90 -8.55 0.07
CA ALA A 73 -8.69 -7.75 -0.12
C ALA A 73 -8.84 -6.77 -1.29
N VAL A 74 -8.38 -5.54 -1.10
CA VAL A 74 -8.39 -4.50 -2.15
C VAL A 74 -7.15 -4.59 -3.04
N LEU A 75 -7.32 -4.32 -4.33
CA LEU A 75 -6.24 -4.24 -5.30
C LEU A 75 -5.94 -2.78 -5.65
N ILE A 76 -4.72 -2.34 -5.33
CA ILE A 76 -4.21 -1.01 -5.62
C ILE A 76 -3.14 -1.09 -6.73
N ILE A 77 -3.18 -0.17 -7.68
CA ILE A 77 -2.18 -0.10 -8.76
C ILE A 77 -1.18 1.01 -8.44
N ASN A 78 0.11 0.72 -8.55
CA ASN A 78 1.17 1.69 -8.30
C ASN A 78 1.40 2.56 -9.54
N ASP A 79 1.35 3.89 -9.39
CA ASP A 79 1.68 4.97 -10.33
C ASP A 79 0.80 5.03 -11.61
N ASP A 80 0.45 3.89 -12.21
CA ASP A 80 -0.20 3.80 -13.53
C ASP A 80 -1.75 3.90 -13.45
N VAL A 81 -2.24 5.13 -13.56
CA VAL A 81 -3.67 5.46 -13.55
C VAL A 81 -4.43 4.85 -14.74
N GLU A 82 -3.79 4.74 -15.90
CA GLU A 82 -4.39 4.15 -17.10
C GLU A 82 -4.62 2.65 -16.90
N ALA A 83 -3.61 1.93 -16.40
CA ALA A 83 -3.73 0.53 -16.06
C ALA A 83 -4.84 0.31 -15.02
N ALA A 84 -4.88 1.14 -13.97
CA ALA A 84 -5.89 1.05 -12.92
C ALA A 84 -7.32 1.14 -13.48
N ALA A 85 -7.56 2.08 -14.39
CA ALA A 85 -8.84 2.23 -15.07
C ALA A 85 -9.15 1.00 -15.95
N ALA A 86 -8.18 0.52 -16.74
CA ALA A 86 -8.37 -0.62 -17.65
C ALA A 86 -8.57 -1.98 -16.94
N ILE A 87 -8.07 -2.11 -15.70
CA ILE A 87 -8.30 -3.27 -14.81
C ILE A 87 -9.65 -3.12 -14.06
N GLY A 88 -10.08 -1.87 -13.84
CA GLY A 88 -11.11 -1.54 -12.86
C GLY A 88 -10.65 -1.88 -11.45
N ALA A 89 -9.42 -1.49 -11.10
CA ALA A 89 -8.85 -1.71 -9.77
C ALA A 89 -9.61 -0.92 -8.68
N ASP A 90 -9.40 -1.27 -7.42
CA ASP A 90 -10.05 -0.59 -6.29
C ASP A 90 -9.43 0.78 -6.03
N GLY A 91 -8.17 0.99 -6.43
CA GLY A 91 -7.49 2.26 -6.27
C GLY A 91 -6.11 2.36 -6.90
N VAL A 92 -5.48 3.52 -6.68
CA VAL A 92 -4.14 3.86 -7.15
C VAL A 92 -3.30 4.34 -5.96
N HIS A 93 -2.01 4.05 -5.97
CA HIS A 93 -1.04 4.66 -5.07
C HIS A 93 0.00 5.42 -5.90
N ILE A 94 0.23 6.69 -5.60
CA ILE A 94 1.17 7.55 -6.32
C ILE A 94 2.30 8.05 -5.41
N GLY A 95 3.47 8.27 -6.00
CA GLY A 95 4.59 8.96 -5.40
C GLY A 95 4.61 10.46 -5.69
N GLN A 96 5.63 11.14 -5.14
CA GLN A 96 5.78 12.59 -5.25
C GLN A 96 6.24 13.07 -6.65
N GLY A 97 6.81 12.18 -7.46
CA GLY A 97 7.26 12.48 -8.83
C GLY A 97 6.30 12.04 -9.92
N ASP A 98 5.17 11.45 -9.54
CA ASP A 98 4.16 10.93 -10.46
C ASP A 98 3.09 12.01 -10.76
N MET A 99 1.99 11.61 -11.39
CA MET A 99 0.83 12.47 -11.59
C MET A 99 0.33 13.02 -10.25
N GLY A 100 0.01 14.33 -10.20
CA GLY A 100 -0.46 14.97 -8.97
C GLY A 100 -1.78 14.39 -8.44
N ALA A 101 -2.01 14.49 -7.13
CA ALA A 101 -3.18 13.91 -6.48
C ALA A 101 -4.52 14.45 -7.04
N ALA A 102 -4.60 15.74 -7.36
CA ALA A 102 -5.81 16.36 -7.91
C ALA A 102 -6.15 15.81 -9.31
N GLU A 103 -5.14 15.67 -10.17
CA GLU A 103 -5.30 15.13 -11.52
C GLU A 103 -5.63 13.63 -11.47
N THR A 104 -4.91 12.87 -10.64
CA THR A 104 -5.18 11.45 -10.41
C THR A 104 -6.62 11.25 -9.93
N ARG A 105 -7.06 12.04 -8.94
CA ARG A 105 -8.44 12.00 -8.42
C ARG A 105 -9.48 12.30 -9.50
N ALA A 106 -9.22 13.26 -10.39
CA ALA A 106 -10.12 13.57 -11.50
C ALA A 106 -10.30 12.39 -12.47
N LEU A 107 -9.23 11.61 -12.70
CA LEU A 107 -9.26 10.45 -13.59
C LEU A 107 -9.90 9.20 -12.97
N ILE A 108 -9.57 8.88 -11.72
CA ILE A 108 -10.08 7.67 -11.04
C ILE A 108 -11.48 7.87 -10.44
N GLY A 109 -11.93 9.12 -10.36
CA GLY A 109 -13.21 9.51 -9.78
C GLY A 109 -13.24 9.48 -8.24
N PRO A 110 -14.36 9.86 -7.62
CA PRO A 110 -14.45 10.10 -6.18
C PRO A 110 -14.56 8.83 -5.32
N ARG A 111 -14.65 7.64 -5.93
CA ARG A 111 -14.88 6.37 -5.23
C ARG A 111 -13.67 5.44 -5.17
N ALA A 112 -12.75 5.57 -6.12
CA ALA A 112 -11.53 4.77 -6.12
C ALA A 112 -10.61 5.23 -4.99
N ILE A 113 -9.88 4.31 -4.37
CA ILE A 113 -8.96 4.64 -3.29
C ILE A 113 -7.73 5.35 -3.89
N LEU A 114 -7.28 6.45 -3.28
CA LEU A 114 -6.04 7.14 -3.64
C LEU A 114 -5.08 7.16 -2.45
N GLY A 115 -3.94 6.47 -2.62
CA GLY A 115 -2.81 6.52 -1.69
C GLY A 115 -1.72 7.48 -2.15
N LEU A 116 -1.05 8.13 -1.22
CA LEU A 116 0.08 9.03 -1.50
C LEU A 116 1.31 8.64 -0.68
N THR A 117 2.47 8.45 -1.31
CA THR A 117 3.74 8.31 -0.57
C THR A 117 4.13 9.65 0.07
N VAL A 118 4.48 9.64 1.36
CA VAL A 118 5.04 10.80 2.06
C VAL A 118 6.29 10.40 2.85
N GLU A 119 7.30 11.27 2.79
CA GLU A 119 8.63 10.98 3.36
C GLU A 119 9.06 12.02 4.41
N THR A 120 8.23 13.03 4.66
CA THR A 120 8.46 14.04 5.70
C THR A 120 7.14 14.44 6.36
N PRO A 121 7.17 14.95 7.60
CA PRO A 121 5.98 15.51 8.24
C PRO A 121 5.33 16.64 7.43
N ALA A 122 6.13 17.44 6.71
CA ALA A 122 5.61 18.52 5.87
C ALA A 122 4.80 17.96 4.68
N LEU A 123 5.26 16.88 4.05
CA LEU A 123 4.50 16.21 2.99
C LEU A 123 3.24 15.54 3.53
N ALA A 124 3.31 14.93 4.72
CA ALA A 124 2.16 14.35 5.38
C ALA A 124 1.08 15.42 5.70
N ALA A 125 1.48 16.57 6.26
CA ALA A 125 0.59 17.69 6.54
C ALA A 125 -0.03 18.32 5.28
N ALA A 126 0.65 18.21 4.14
CA ALA A 126 0.19 18.75 2.87
C ALA A 126 -0.79 17.81 2.14
N ALA A 127 -1.03 16.59 2.62
CA ALA A 127 -2.00 15.69 2.02
C ALA A 127 -3.42 16.28 2.14
N ASP A 128 -4.12 16.41 1.02
CA ASP A 128 -5.49 16.93 1.02
C ASP A 128 -6.48 15.76 1.27
N PRO A 129 -7.20 15.74 2.41
CA PRO A 129 -8.17 14.68 2.72
C PRO A 129 -9.39 14.68 1.78
N ALA A 130 -9.61 15.73 0.98
CA ALA A 130 -10.62 15.71 -0.08
C ALA A 130 -10.17 14.92 -1.33
N LEU A 131 -8.86 14.68 -1.47
CA LEU A 131 -8.26 14.02 -2.63
C LEU A 131 -7.66 12.66 -2.30
N VAL A 132 -6.98 12.55 -1.16
CA VAL A 132 -6.19 11.38 -0.76
C VAL A 132 -6.92 10.64 0.36
N ASP A 133 -6.99 9.30 0.26
CA ASP A 133 -7.67 8.45 1.24
C ASP A 133 -6.72 7.89 2.30
N TYR A 134 -5.43 7.74 1.98
CA TYR A 134 -4.39 7.34 2.93
C TYR A 134 -2.99 7.75 2.48
N ILE A 135 -2.03 7.78 3.39
CA ILE A 135 -0.62 7.98 3.08
C ILE A 135 0.22 6.70 3.33
N GLY A 136 1.25 6.50 2.51
CA GLY A 136 2.36 5.60 2.81
C GLY A 136 3.50 6.37 3.46
N ALA A 137 3.69 6.20 4.77
CA ALA A 137 4.65 6.93 5.57
C ALA A 137 5.98 6.14 5.72
N GLY A 138 7.09 6.70 5.26
CA GLY A 138 8.39 6.05 5.34
C GLY A 138 9.46 6.70 4.45
N PRO A 139 10.57 6.01 4.14
CA PRO A 139 10.93 4.67 4.62
C PRO A 139 11.30 4.66 6.11
N VAL A 140 10.72 3.74 6.90
CA VAL A 140 11.02 3.62 8.34
C VAL A 140 12.44 3.10 8.58
N PHE A 141 12.79 1.99 7.93
CA PHE A 141 14.13 1.38 7.97
C PHE A 141 14.73 1.29 6.57
N ALA A 142 16.06 1.15 6.49
CA ALA A 142 16.74 0.92 5.22
C ALA A 142 16.23 -0.36 4.54
N THR A 143 16.05 -0.31 3.23
CA THR A 143 15.60 -1.47 2.44
C THR A 143 16.18 -1.44 1.03
N PRO A 144 16.68 -2.58 0.50
CA PRO A 144 17.18 -2.65 -0.88
C PRO A 144 16.06 -2.67 -1.94
N THR A 145 14.78 -2.69 -1.55
CA THR A 145 13.65 -2.89 -2.48
C THR A 145 13.37 -1.71 -3.42
N LYS A 146 13.80 -0.48 -3.08
CA LYS A 146 13.73 0.68 -3.98
C LYS A 146 15.16 1.21 -4.18
N ALA A 147 15.64 1.26 -5.43
CA ALA A 147 16.98 1.73 -5.77
C ALA A 147 17.25 3.18 -5.31
N ASP A 148 16.20 4.01 -5.26
CA ASP A 148 16.26 5.43 -4.85
C ASP A 148 15.74 5.67 -3.42
N HIS A 149 15.96 4.73 -2.49
CA HIS A 149 15.50 4.92 -1.11
C HIS A 149 16.12 6.19 -0.46
N LYS A 150 15.26 7.06 0.06
CA LYS A 150 15.67 8.20 0.90
C LYS A 150 16.12 7.72 2.28
N THR A 151 16.83 8.59 3.00
CA THR A 151 17.33 8.31 4.35
C THR A 151 16.21 7.78 5.25
N PRO A 152 16.39 6.62 5.91
CA PRO A 152 15.40 6.06 6.81
C PRO A 152 15.05 7.03 7.94
N VAL A 153 13.77 7.16 8.26
CA VAL A 153 13.28 8.11 9.27
C VAL A 153 13.18 7.53 10.68
N GLY A 154 13.28 6.20 10.80
CA GLY A 154 13.09 5.48 12.07
C GLY A 154 11.66 5.58 12.61
N LEU A 155 11.43 5.01 13.79
CA LEU A 155 10.11 5.01 14.43
C LEU A 155 9.68 6.41 14.90
N ASP A 156 10.62 7.24 15.38
CA ASP A 156 10.33 8.62 15.77
C ASP A 156 9.93 9.48 14.57
N GLY A 157 10.63 9.33 13.44
CA GLY A 157 10.27 10.02 12.20
C GLY A 157 8.95 9.55 11.63
N LEU A 158 8.65 8.25 11.70
CA LEU A 158 7.34 7.69 11.37
C LEU A 158 6.24 8.33 12.23
N LYS A 159 6.43 8.37 13.56
CA LYS A 159 5.47 8.99 14.48
C LYS A 159 5.23 10.46 14.15
N ALA A 160 6.27 11.21 13.79
CA ALA A 160 6.15 12.60 13.37
C ALA A 160 5.38 12.76 12.05
N GLN A 161 5.57 11.86 11.09
CA GLN A 161 4.79 11.85 9.84
C GLN A 161 3.32 11.55 10.09
N ILE A 162 3.02 10.53 10.90
CA ILE A 162 1.64 10.13 11.24
C ILE A 162 0.92 11.26 11.98
N ALA A 163 1.57 11.87 12.98
CA ALA A 163 0.99 12.97 13.75
C ALA A 163 0.66 14.20 12.91
N ALA A 164 1.35 14.39 11.79
CA ALA A 164 1.11 15.50 10.86
C ALA A 164 0.02 15.18 9.82
N SER A 165 -0.35 13.92 9.63
CA SER A 165 -1.25 13.49 8.56
C SER A 165 -2.72 13.75 8.89
N PRO A 166 -3.49 14.36 7.96
CA PRO A 166 -4.94 14.50 8.12
C PRO A 166 -5.72 13.23 7.71
N VAL A 167 -5.05 12.22 7.15
CA VAL A 167 -5.63 10.96 6.66
C VAL A 167 -4.93 9.75 7.30
N PRO A 168 -5.55 8.56 7.28
CA PRO A 168 -4.91 7.32 7.74
C PRO A 168 -3.54 7.09 7.11
N ALA A 169 -2.63 6.49 7.87
CA ALA A 169 -1.25 6.23 7.49
C ALA A 169 -0.91 4.75 7.58
N VAL A 170 -0.21 4.26 6.56
CA VAL A 170 0.42 2.94 6.54
C VAL A 170 1.92 3.14 6.59
N ALA A 171 2.58 2.52 7.56
CA ALA A 171 4.04 2.57 7.64
C ALA A 171 4.66 1.70 6.53
N ILE A 172 5.74 2.15 5.91
CA ILE A 172 6.45 1.37 4.89
C ILE A 172 7.97 1.54 4.99
N GLY A 173 8.72 0.51 4.59
CA GLY A 173 10.18 0.56 4.46
C GLY A 173 10.89 -0.30 5.51
N GLY A 174 11.41 -1.45 5.06
CA GLY A 174 12.22 -2.37 5.89
C GLY A 174 11.48 -2.99 7.08
N LEU A 175 10.14 -2.99 7.06
CA LEU A 175 9.31 -3.53 8.14
C LEU A 175 9.33 -5.06 8.16
N LYS A 176 9.28 -5.63 9.37
CA LYS A 176 9.28 -7.05 9.70
C LYS A 176 8.24 -7.31 10.78
N THR A 177 7.92 -8.57 11.02
CA THR A 177 6.88 -8.95 12.00
C THR A 177 7.16 -8.43 13.41
N GLY A 178 8.44 -8.41 13.83
CA GLY A 178 8.83 -7.86 15.13
C GLY A 178 8.60 -6.35 15.32
N HIS A 179 8.31 -5.60 14.26
CA HIS A 179 8.04 -4.16 14.33
C HIS A 179 6.55 -3.83 14.44
N VAL A 180 5.65 -4.82 14.38
CA VAL A 180 4.20 -4.60 14.33
C VAL A 180 3.74 -3.76 15.53
N ALA A 181 4.06 -4.17 16.76
CA ALA A 181 3.66 -3.44 17.96
C ALA A 181 4.14 -1.97 17.95
N GLU A 182 5.40 -1.73 17.58
CA GLU A 182 5.98 -0.38 17.55
C GLU A 182 5.35 0.51 16.46
N VAL A 183 5.05 -0.05 15.30
CA VAL A 183 4.40 0.67 14.19
C VAL A 183 2.98 1.10 14.55
N PHE A 184 2.18 0.21 15.14
CA PHE A 184 0.83 0.55 15.59
C PHE A 184 0.86 1.50 16.80
N ALA A 185 1.82 1.36 17.72
CA ALA A 185 2.03 2.30 18.81
C ALA A 185 2.42 3.72 18.32
N ALA A 186 3.05 3.83 17.14
CA ALA A 186 3.31 5.11 16.49
C ALA A 186 2.05 5.75 15.88
N GLY A 187 0.91 5.03 15.86
CA GLY A 187 -0.39 5.52 15.38
C GLY A 187 -0.75 5.12 13.96
N ALA A 188 0.03 4.21 13.34
CA ALA A 188 -0.27 3.73 11.99
C ALA A 188 -1.53 2.84 12.02
N GLN A 189 -2.37 2.94 10.98
CA GLN A 189 -3.53 2.07 10.79
C GLN A 189 -3.16 0.74 10.11
N GLY A 190 -1.89 0.59 9.72
CA GLY A 190 -1.35 -0.65 9.21
C GLY A 190 0.12 -0.53 8.80
N LEU A 191 0.65 -1.60 8.24
CA LEU A 191 2.00 -1.64 7.68
C LEU A 191 2.03 -2.27 6.30
N ALA A 192 2.85 -1.68 5.44
CA ALA A 192 3.16 -2.18 4.12
C ALA A 192 4.51 -2.90 4.09
N VAL A 193 4.52 -4.10 3.53
CA VAL A 193 5.70 -4.97 3.43
C VAL A 193 5.89 -5.46 2.01
N VAL A 194 7.16 -5.73 1.66
CA VAL A 194 7.54 -6.32 0.37
C VAL A 194 8.25 -7.65 0.61
N SER A 195 9.57 -7.61 0.85
CA SER A 195 10.43 -8.80 1.00
C SER A 195 10.16 -9.62 2.26
N ALA A 196 9.40 -9.09 3.22
CA ALA A 196 8.96 -9.87 4.38
C ALA A 196 7.89 -10.92 4.00
N ILE A 197 7.29 -10.82 2.81
CA ILE A 197 6.33 -11.78 2.26
C ILE A 197 6.76 -12.24 0.86
N CYS A 198 7.04 -11.31 -0.07
CA CYS A 198 7.58 -11.63 -1.39
C CYS A 198 8.96 -12.31 -1.25
N GLY A 199 9.16 -13.41 -1.98
CA GLY A 199 10.41 -14.18 -1.95
C GLY A 199 10.57 -15.08 -0.72
N GLN A 200 9.61 -15.08 0.22
CA GLN A 200 9.60 -16.06 1.30
C GLN A 200 9.23 -17.45 0.76
N PRO A 201 9.77 -18.54 1.33
CA PRO A 201 9.42 -19.90 0.92
C PRO A 201 7.91 -20.21 1.03
N ASP A 202 7.26 -19.58 2.00
CA ASP A 202 5.82 -19.68 2.23
C ASP A 202 5.23 -18.28 2.51
N PRO A 203 4.71 -17.59 1.48
CA PRO A 203 4.08 -16.28 1.65
C PRO A 203 2.83 -16.29 2.53
N GLU A 204 2.10 -17.41 2.58
CA GLU A 204 0.92 -17.55 3.43
C GLU A 204 1.32 -17.59 4.89
N ALA A 205 2.28 -18.45 5.26
CA ALA A 205 2.80 -18.50 6.61
C ALA A 205 3.47 -17.18 7.02
N ALA A 206 4.15 -16.50 6.10
CA ALA A 206 4.73 -15.19 6.35
C ALA A 206 3.66 -14.13 6.68
N ALA A 207 2.62 -14.01 5.85
CA ALA A 207 1.49 -13.13 6.09
C ALA A 207 0.77 -13.45 7.41
N ARG A 208 0.55 -14.74 7.70
CA ARG A 208 -0.11 -15.22 8.91
C ARG A 208 0.60 -14.77 10.18
N ARG A 209 1.95 -14.77 10.20
CA ARG A 209 2.72 -14.24 11.33
C ARG A 209 2.42 -12.76 11.58
N PHE A 210 2.35 -11.93 10.53
CA PHE A 210 1.96 -10.53 10.69
C PHE A 210 0.53 -10.39 11.20
N ARG A 211 -0.42 -11.11 10.59
CA ARG A 211 -1.84 -11.06 10.99
C ARG A 211 -2.02 -11.42 12.47
N THR A 212 -1.36 -12.46 12.95
CA THR A 212 -1.38 -12.86 14.38
C THR A 212 -0.92 -11.73 15.29
N GLU A 213 0.20 -11.06 14.99
CA GLU A 213 0.69 -9.95 15.81
C GLU A 213 -0.30 -8.79 15.80
N ILE A 214 -0.89 -8.46 14.64
CA ILE A 214 -1.88 -7.36 14.53
C ILE A 214 -3.14 -7.69 15.32
N ASP A 215 -3.66 -8.92 15.23
CA ASP A 215 -4.82 -9.37 15.99
C ASP A 215 -4.56 -9.32 17.51
N GLY A 216 -3.34 -9.64 17.93
CA GLY A 216 -2.91 -9.58 19.33
C GLY A 216 -2.89 -8.17 19.93
N LEU A 217 -2.86 -7.11 19.11
CA LEU A 217 -2.92 -5.71 19.59
C LEU A 217 -4.35 -5.24 19.88
N SER A 218 -5.35 -5.94 19.35
CA SER A 218 -6.77 -5.57 19.51
C SER A 218 -7.44 -6.20 20.74
N GLY A 219 -6.66 -6.95 21.55
CA GLY A 219 -7.10 -7.66 22.74
C GLY A 219 -6.83 -6.94 24.04
#